data_AF-A0A950S534-F1
#
_entry.id   AF-A0A950S534-F1
#
_cell.length_a   1.000
_cell.length_b   1.000
_cell.length_c   1.000
_cell.angle_alpha   90.00
_cell.angle_beta   90.00
_cell.angle_gamma   90.00
#
_symmetry.space_group_name_H-M   'P 1'
#
loop_
_entity.id
_entity.type
_entity.pdbx_description
1 polymer ?
#
loop_
_entity_poly.entity_id
_entity_poly.type
_entity_poly.pdbx_seq_one_letter_code
_entity_poly.pdbx_strand_id
1 'polypeptide(L)' 'DAPPIRVCARDVPVPYSANLETAALPQIEDVVAAARSLVNKER' A
#
# COMPACT_ATOMS: atom_id res chain seq x y z
N ASP A 1 18.44 8.59 -0.31
CA ASP A 1 17.77 9.74 0.31
C ASP A 1 16.56 10.07 -0.57
N ALA A 2 15.35 9.83 -0.08
CA ALA A 2 14.11 9.88 -0.87
C ALA A 2 12.97 10.46 -0.01
N PRO A 3 12.00 11.16 -0.64
CA PRO A 3 10.90 11.75 0.11
C PRO A 3 10.03 10.66 0.79
N PRO A 4 9.47 10.93 1.98
CA PRO A 4 8.59 9.99 2.64
C PRO A 4 7.29 9.80 1.85
N ILE A 5 6.78 8.57 1.84
CA ILE A 5 5.46 8.21 1.28
C ILE A 5 4.64 7.46 2.32
N ARG A 6 3.32 7.41 2.13
CA ARG A 6 2.38 6.74 3.03
C ARG A 6 1.84 5.48 2.39
N VAL A 7 1.78 4.40 3.16
CA VAL A 7 1.05 3.18 2.84
C VAL A 7 -0.07 3.07 3.88
N CYS A 8 -1.31 3.10 3.42
CA CYS A 8 -2.49 3.16 4.28
C CYS A 8 -3.64 2.35 3.66
N ALA A 9 -4.67 2.09 4.46
CA ALA A 9 -5.93 1.54 3.95
C ALA A 9 -6.57 2.49 2.92
N ARG A 10 -7.44 1.92 2.09
CA ARG A 10 -8.25 2.69 1.13
C ARG A 10 -9.19 3.63 1.89
N ASP A 11 -9.49 4.77 1.29
CA ASP A 11 -10.40 5.78 1.86
C ASP A 11 -11.87 5.39 1.65
N VAL A 12 -12.26 4.27 2.28
CA VAL A 12 -13.59 3.69 2.27
C VAL A 12 -13.86 3.06 3.63
N PRO A 13 -15.13 2.91 4.05
CA PRO A 13 -15.46 2.09 5.20
C PRO A 13 -14.97 0.65 5.02
N VAL A 14 -14.40 0.05 6.07
CA VAL A 14 -13.91 -1.34 6.01
C VAL A 14 -15.09 -2.30 5.82
N PRO A 15 -15.12 -3.07 4.72
CA PRO A 15 -16.23 -4.00 4.44
C PRO A 15 -16.06 -5.30 5.23
N TYR A 16 -17.18 -5.98 5.52
CA TYR A 16 -17.19 -7.23 6.28
C TYR A 16 -16.72 -8.46 5.47
N SER A 17 -16.92 -8.47 4.16
CA SER A 17 -16.55 -9.65 3.37
C SER A 17 -15.03 -9.80 3.31
N ALA A 18 -14.52 -10.99 3.65
CA ALA A 18 -13.08 -11.24 3.77
C ALA A 18 -12.29 -10.76 2.55
N ASN A 19 -12.76 -11.06 1.33
CA ASN A 19 -12.09 -10.64 0.10
C ASN A 19 -12.01 -9.11 -0.05
N LEU A 20 -13.04 -8.38 0.39
CA LEU A 20 -13.06 -6.92 0.30
C LEU A 20 -12.32 -6.28 1.48
N GLU A 21 -12.31 -6.90 2.65
CA GLU A 21 -11.50 -6.46 3.79
C GLU A 21 -10.01 -6.53 3.42
N THR A 22 -9.56 -7.66 2.87
CA THR A 22 -8.20 -7.82 2.34
C THR A 22 -7.88 -6.77 1.28
N ALA A 23 -8.83 -6.45 0.39
CA ALA A 23 -8.62 -5.44 -0.65
C ALA A 23 -8.60 -4.00 -0.12
N ALA A 24 -9.22 -3.73 1.03
CA ALA A 24 -9.29 -2.40 1.65
C ALA A 24 -8.08 -2.10 2.55
N LEU A 25 -7.48 -3.13 3.16
CA LEU A 25 -6.33 -3.02 4.05
C LEU A 25 -5.00 -3.17 3.31
N PRO A 26 -3.95 -2.45 3.73
CA PRO A 26 -2.64 -2.56 3.10
C PRO A 26 -2.01 -3.94 3.37
N GLN A 27 -1.45 -4.54 2.33
CA GLN A 27 -0.77 -5.83 2.38
C GLN A 27 0.76 -5.67 2.32
N ILE A 28 1.48 -6.77 2.54
CA ILE A 28 2.94 -6.81 2.52
C ILE A 28 3.47 -6.35 1.15
N GLU A 29 2.80 -6.75 0.08
CA GLU A 29 3.13 -6.43 -1.30
C GLU A 29 3.08 -4.91 -1.54
N ASP A 30 2.10 -4.21 -0.94
CA ASP A 30 1.98 -2.76 -1.05
C ASP A 30 3.17 -2.05 -0.42
N VAL A 31 3.61 -2.51 0.76
CA VAL A 31 4.77 -1.97 1.47
C VAL A 31 6.05 -2.20 0.68
N VAL A 32 6.25 -3.41 0.16
CA VAL A 32 7.43 -3.75 -0.65
C VAL A 32 7.45 -2.96 -1.95
N ALA A 33 6.31 -2.81 -2.62
CA ALA A 33 6.19 -2.01 -3.84
C ALA A 33 6.50 -0.53 -3.57
N ALA A 34 5.95 0.03 -2.50
CA ALA A 34 6.22 1.39 -2.05
C ALA A 34 7.72 1.60 -1.76
N ALA A 35 8.33 0.71 -0.98
CA ALA A 35 9.76 0.77 -0.67
C ALA A 35 10.63 0.66 -1.93
N ARG A 36 10.32 -0.27 -2.85
CA ARG A 36 11.04 -0.42 -4.12
C ARG A 36 10.89 0.81 -5.01
N SER A 37 9.72 1.44 -5.04
CA SER A 37 9.50 2.66 -5.85
C SER A 37 10.35 3.84 -5.38
N LEU A 38 10.68 3.91 -4.09
CA LEU A 38 11.55 4.95 -3.53
C LEU A 38 13.01 4.78 -3.94
N VAL A 39 13.50 3.54 -4.04
CA VAL A 39 14.92 3.25 -4.32
C VAL A 39 15.21 2.98 -5.80
N ASN A 40 14.24 2.43 -6.54
CA ASN A 40 14.38 1.99 -7.92
C ASN A 40 13.58 2.86 -8.89
N LYS A 41 13.27 4.12 -8.54
CA LYS A 41 12.56 5.05 -9.44
C LYS A 41 13.27 5.03 -10.79
N GLU A 42 12.56 4.56 -11.82
CA GLU A 42 13.07 4.31 -13.16
C GLU A 42 13.96 5.48 -13.62
N ARG A 43 15.18 5.14 -14.03
CA ARG A 43 15.87 5.90 -15.08
C ARG A 43 15.22 5.59 -16.41
#